data_AF-A0A3C0TW31-F1
#
_entry.id   AF-A0A3C0TW31-F1
#
_cell.length_a   1.000
_cell.length_b   1.000
_cell.length_c   1.000
_cell.angle_alpha   90.00
_cell.angle_beta   90.00
_cell.angle_gamma   90.00
#
_symmetry.space_group_name_H-M   'P 1'
#
loop_
_entity.id
_entity.type
_entity.pdbx_description
1 polymer ?
#
loop_
_entity_poly.entity_id
_entity_poly.type
_entity_poly.pdbx_seq_one_letter_code
_entity_poly.pdbx_strand_id
1 'polypeptide(L)'
;IGIVPVRKGEIIVNGADVTALSSHGRVAKGMAYVPQGRQIFGAMTVEENIRTGLSATGRRDVPDEIYSIFPILWEFNKRRAGNLSGGQQQ
;
A
#
# COMPACT_ATOMS: atom_id res chain seq x y z
N ILE A 1 4.72 4.18 -10.77
CA ILE A 1 3.80 3.04 -11.08
C ILE A 1 3.17 3.06 -12.49
N GLY A 2 3.68 3.86 -13.44
CA GLY A 2 3.08 3.92 -14.78
C GLY A 2 1.83 4.79 -14.90
N ILE A 3 1.71 5.86 -14.08
CA ILE A 3 0.66 6.90 -14.23
C ILE A 3 0.84 7.68 -15.53
N VAL A 4 2.10 7.87 -15.96
CA VAL A 4 2.47 8.54 -17.21
C VAL A 4 3.28 7.55 -18.06
N PRO A 5 3.04 7.47 -19.38
CA PRO A 5 3.80 6.58 -20.26
C PRO A 5 5.27 7.00 -20.38
N VAL A 6 6.14 6.00 -20.47
CA VAL A 6 7.58 6.20 -20.67
C VAL A 6 7.81 6.58 -22.13
N ARG A 7 8.50 7.71 -22.38
CA ARG A 7 8.81 8.16 -23.75
C ARG A 7 10.04 7.47 -24.34
N LYS A 8 11.10 7.30 -23.55
CA LYS A 8 12.38 6.65 -23.89
C LYS A 8 13.06 6.15 -22.61
N GLY A 9 13.98 5.20 -22.75
CA GLY A 9 14.73 4.60 -21.65
C GLY A 9 14.10 3.33 -21.10
N GLU A 10 14.68 2.82 -20.01
CA GLU A 10 14.29 1.57 -19.36
C GLU A 10 14.13 1.79 -17.84
N ILE A 11 13.22 1.04 -17.23
CA ILE A 11 12.99 0.99 -15.79
C ILE A 11 13.22 -0.45 -15.34
N ILE A 12 14.29 -0.68 -14.59
CA ILE A 12 14.62 -1.99 -14.02
C ILE A 12 14.33 -2.00 -12.51
N VAL A 13 13.59 -3.00 -12.05
CA VAL A 13 13.29 -3.25 -10.64
C VAL A 13 13.64 -4.69 -10.31
N ASN A 14 14.47 -4.91 -9.28
CA ASN A 14 14.93 -6.25 -8.89
C ASN A 14 15.50 -7.07 -10.07
N GLY A 15 16.21 -6.39 -10.99
CA GLY A 15 16.77 -7.02 -12.19
C GLY A 15 15.78 -7.33 -13.31
N ALA A 16 14.50 -6.99 -13.17
CA ALA A 16 13.49 -7.17 -14.21
C ALA A 16 13.11 -5.84 -14.88
N ASP A 17 13.01 -5.83 -16.21
CA ASP A 17 12.45 -4.70 -16.95
C ASP A 17 10.94 -4.59 -16.68
N VAL A 18 10.52 -3.42 -16.19
CA VAL A 18 9.12 -3.09 -15.90
C VAL A 18 8.60 -1.92 -16.76
N THR A 19 9.35 -1.51 -17.78
CA THR A 19 9.10 -0.32 -18.61
C THR A 19 7.74 -0.37 -19.28
N ALA A 20 7.43 -1.50 -19.93
CA ALA A 20 6.18 -1.72 -20.68
C ALA A 20 5.04 -2.32 -19.84
N LEU A 21 5.28 -2.63 -18.56
CA LEU A 21 4.26 -3.26 -17.72
C LEU A 21 3.17 -2.25 -17.31
N SER A 22 1.93 -2.76 -17.26
CA SER A 22 0.78 -2.11 -16.63
C SER A 22 1.04 -1.86 -15.14
N SER A 23 0.31 -0.93 -14.51
CA SER A 23 0.52 -0.60 -13.09
C SER A 23 0.42 -1.82 -12.18
N HIS A 24 -0.57 -2.70 -12.37
CA HIS A 24 -0.69 -3.94 -11.60
C HIS A 24 0.46 -4.92 -11.89
N GLY A 25 0.94 -5.00 -13.13
CA GLY A 25 2.10 -5.81 -13.48
C GLY A 25 3.38 -5.34 -12.79
N ARG A 26 3.55 -4.03 -12.64
CA ARG A 26 4.67 -3.44 -11.87
C ARG A 26 4.58 -3.75 -10.38
N VAL A 27 3.37 -3.68 -9.81
CA VAL A 27 3.14 -4.03 -8.40
C VAL A 27 3.50 -5.50 -8.14
N ALA A 28 3.09 -6.41 -9.05
CA ALA A 28 3.46 -7.83 -8.97
C ALA A 28 4.97 -8.09 -9.06
N LYS A 29 5.77 -7.12 -9.55
CA LYS A 29 7.25 -7.17 -9.56
C LYS A 29 7.91 -6.53 -8.34
N GLY A 30 7.12 -6.22 -7.30
CA GLY A 30 7.61 -5.72 -6.02
C GLY A 30 7.62 -4.19 -5.89
N MET A 31 6.94 -3.47 -6.80
CA MET A 31 6.74 -2.03 -6.60
C MET A 31 5.52 -1.75 -5.72
N ALA A 32 5.71 -0.92 -4.69
CA ALA A 32 4.62 -0.30 -3.94
C ALA A 32 4.57 1.21 -4.22
N TYR A 33 3.42 1.83 -4.01
CA TYR A 33 3.25 3.27 -4.16
C TYR A 33 2.31 3.81 -3.10
N VAL A 34 2.82 4.80 -2.36
CA VAL A 34 2.05 5.58 -1.40
C VAL A 34 1.81 6.95 -2.04
N PRO A 35 0.59 7.22 -2.54
CA PRO A 35 0.27 8.48 -3.20
C PRO A 35 0.32 9.66 -2.24
N GLN A 36 0.50 10.87 -2.78
CA GLN A 36 0.31 12.08 -2.01
C GLN A 36 -1.18 12.28 -1.70
N GLY A 37 -1.50 12.54 -0.43
CA GLY A 37 -2.88 12.68 0.05
C GLY A 37 -3.40 11.39 0.69
N ARG A 38 -4.42 11.52 1.53
CA ARG A 38 -4.94 10.45 2.41
C ARG A 38 -5.83 9.49 1.60
N GLN A 39 -5.24 8.69 0.72
CA GLN A 39 -5.97 7.71 -0.10
C GLN A 39 -6.26 6.40 0.67
N ILE A 40 -6.77 6.55 1.89
CA ILE A 40 -7.27 5.45 2.72
C ILE A 40 -8.79 5.31 2.55
N PHE A 41 -9.31 4.11 2.80
CA PHE A 41 -10.75 3.88 2.83
C PHE A 41 -11.33 4.35 4.17
N GLY A 42 -11.75 5.62 4.24
CA GLY A 42 -12.16 6.26 5.50
C GLY A 42 -13.38 5.62 6.19
N ALA A 43 -14.25 4.93 5.44
CA ALA A 43 -15.39 4.19 5.98
C ALA A 43 -15.00 2.87 6.65
N MET A 44 -13.81 2.34 6.31
CA MET A 44 -13.26 1.11 6.88
C MET A 44 -12.44 1.41 8.14
N THR A 45 -12.33 0.42 9.00
CA THR A 45 -11.41 0.45 10.13
C THR A 45 -9.96 0.42 9.66
N VAL A 46 -9.02 0.79 10.55
CA VAL A 46 -7.58 0.70 10.26
C VAL A 46 -7.19 -0.73 9.90
N GLU A 47 -7.66 -1.71 10.65
CA GLU A 47 -7.38 -3.12 10.40
C GLU A 47 -7.91 -3.59 9.04
N GLU A 48 -9.14 -3.19 8.70
CA GLU A 48 -9.72 -3.51 7.39
C GLU A 48 -8.93 -2.86 6.25
N ASN A 49 -8.45 -1.62 6.40
CA ASN A 49 -7.57 -0.99 5.42
C ASN A 49 -6.29 -1.81 5.21
N ILE A 50 -5.63 -2.23 6.29
CA ILE A 50 -4.40 -3.05 6.21
C ILE A 50 -4.69 -4.36 5.47
N ARG A 51 -5.80 -5.04 5.81
CA ARG A 51 -6.21 -6.28 5.15
C ARG A 51 -6.43 -6.12 3.65
N THR A 52 -6.90 -4.97 3.17
CA THR A 52 -7.03 -4.75 1.71
C THR A 52 -5.68 -4.87 0.99
N GLY A 53 -4.60 -4.36 1.59
CA GLY A 53 -3.25 -4.46 1.06
C GLY A 53 -2.67 -5.87 1.06
N LEU A 54 -3.19 -6.76 1.91
CA LEU A 54 -2.74 -8.15 2.01
C LEU A 54 -3.32 -9.05 0.92
N SER A 55 -4.32 -8.60 0.17
CA SER A 55 -5.02 -9.40 -0.84
C SER A 55 -4.09 -10.06 -1.85
N ALA A 56 -2.98 -9.40 -2.22
CA ALA A 56 -1.98 -9.93 -3.15
C ALA A 56 -1.06 -11.01 -2.54
N THR A 57 -1.00 -11.13 -1.21
CA THR A 57 -0.14 -12.07 -0.48
C THR A 57 -0.82 -13.40 -0.16
N GLY A 58 -2.15 -13.48 -0.32
CA GLY A 58 -2.97 -14.61 0.11
C GLY A 58 -3.15 -14.74 1.63
N ARG A 59 -2.56 -13.83 2.43
CA ARG A 59 -2.74 -13.79 3.89
C ARG A 59 -4.09 -13.17 4.25
N ARG A 60 -4.76 -13.76 5.24
CA ARG A 60 -6.04 -13.26 5.78
C ARG A 60 -5.84 -12.37 7.01
N ASP A 61 -4.88 -12.74 7.85
CA ASP A 61 -4.59 -12.05 9.09
C ASP A 61 -3.49 -11.01 8.90
N VAL A 62 -3.59 -9.92 9.66
CA VAL A 62 -2.59 -8.86 9.68
C VAL A 62 -1.32 -9.37 10.34
N PRO A 63 -0.15 -9.35 9.66
CA PRO A 63 1.10 -9.80 10.26
C PRO A 63 1.50 -8.95 11.48
N ASP A 64 1.94 -9.59 12.56
CA ASP A 64 2.42 -8.93 13.77
C ASP A 64 3.57 -7.94 13.53
N GLU A 65 4.35 -8.18 12.47
CA GLU A 65 5.43 -7.29 12.03
C GLU A 65 4.92 -5.88 11.71
N ILE A 66 3.73 -5.73 11.14
CA ILE A 66 3.14 -4.41 10.83
C ILE A 66 2.94 -3.62 12.11
N TYR A 67 2.44 -4.27 13.16
CA TYR A 67 2.26 -3.63 14.45
C TYR A 67 3.59 -3.41 15.19
N SER A 68 4.60 -4.23 14.91
CA SER A 68 5.94 -4.02 15.47
C SER A 68 6.61 -2.77 14.89
N ILE A 69 6.41 -2.52 13.59
CA ILE A 69 6.91 -1.33 12.89
C ILE A 69 6.09 -0.08 13.26
N PHE A 70 4.76 -0.23 13.37
CA PHE A 70 3.85 0.85 13.71
C PHE A 70 2.99 0.50 14.94
N PRO A 71 3.54 0.57 16.17
CA PRO A 71 2.85 0.16 17.40
C PRO A 71 1.52 0.87 17.63
N ILE A 72 1.41 2.14 17.20
CA ILE A 72 0.20 2.94 17.33
C ILE A 72 -1.03 2.31 16.65
N LEU A 73 -0.83 1.43 15.66
CA LEU A 73 -1.92 0.72 14.99
C LEU A 73 -2.65 -0.26 15.93
N TRP A 74 -2.02 -0.72 17.01
CA TRP A 74 -2.70 -1.51 18.04
C TRP A 74 -3.83 -0.72 18.71
N GLU A 75 -3.60 0.56 18.98
CA GLU A 75 -4.58 1.42 19.65
C GLU A 75 -5.75 1.79 18.73
N PHE A 76 -5.52 1.79 17.42
CA PHE A 76 -6.47 2.29 16.42
C PHE A 76 -7.07 1.20 15.52
N ASN A 77 -6.69 -0.07 15.66
CA ASN A 77 -7.09 -1.16 14.76
C ASN A 77 -8.61 -1.18 14.46
N LYS A 78 -9.43 -0.99 15.49
CA LYS A 78 -10.91 -0.98 15.42
C LYS A 78 -11.52 0.39 15.10
N ARG A 79 -10.73 1.46 15.10
CA ARG A 79 -11.22 2.82 14.78
C ARG A 79 -11.38 2.95 13.27
N ARG A 80 -12.41 3.69 12.84
CA ARG A 80 -12.54 4.08 11.42
C ARG A 80 -11.38 4.97 11.01
N ALA A 81 -10.77 4.65 9.88
CA ALA A 81 -9.58 5.34 9.41
C ALA A 81 -9.86 6.82 9.08
N GLY A 82 -11.11 7.15 8.71
CA GLY A 82 -11.55 8.54 8.50
C GLY A 82 -11.52 9.44 9.74
N ASN A 83 -11.53 8.85 10.96
CA ASN A 83 -11.51 9.60 12.22
C ASN A 83 -10.08 9.87 12.73
N LEU A 84 -9.05 9.44 11.99
CA LEU A 84 -7.65 9.65 12.35
C LEU A 84 -7.17 11.05 11.94
N SER A 85 -6.18 11.58 12.66
CA SER A 85 -5.52 12.82 12.29
C SER A 85 -4.73 12.65 10.98
N GLY A 86 -4.38 13.75 10.33
CA GLY A 86 -3.69 13.69 9.03
C GLY A 86 -2.35 12.98 9.04
N GLY A 87 -1.60 13.08 10.14
CA GLY A 87 -0.32 12.37 10.29
C GLY A 87 -0.51 10.88 10.60
N GLN A 88 -1.67 10.48 11.12
CA GLN A 88 -2.00 9.08 11.40
C GLN A 88 -2.57 8.34 10.18
N GLN A 89 -3.08 9.09 9.21
CA GLN A 89 -3.60 8.54 7.94
C GLN A 89 -2.50 8.33 6.89
N GLN A 90 -1.27 8.78 7.16
CA GLN A 90 -0.11 8.73 6.27
C GLN A 90 0.87 7.65 6.72
#